data_AF-A0A1V4TLU0-F1
#
_entry.id   AF-A0A1V4TLU0-F1
#
_cell.length_a   1.000
_cell.length_b   1.000
_cell.length_c   1.000
_cell.angle_alpha   90.00
_cell.angle_beta   90.00
_cell.angle_gamma   90.00
#
_symmetry.space_group_name_H-M   'P 1'
#
loop_
_entity.id
_entity.type
_entity.pdbx_description
1 polymer ?
#
loop_
_entity_poly.entity_id
_entity_poly.type
_entity_poly.pdbx_seq_one_letter_code
_entity_poly.pdbx_strand_id
1 'polypeptide(L)'
;MPLTPELRRAGVTPELMNTTRRFACPSCGKQFSLMQSRAIACRGCRFANTNCRFVRCPYCDTEFPMEQVITKNKYGEKYLASYANNILNNYYNQFGKRNSR
;
A
#
# COMPACT_ATOMS: atom_id res chain seq x y z
N MET A 1 -8.19 -8.47 12.17
CA MET A 1 -9.41 -7.64 12.20
C MET A 1 -10.42 -8.31 11.28
N PRO A 2 -11.56 -8.81 11.78
CA PRO A 2 -12.56 -9.45 10.95
C PRO A 2 -13.31 -8.41 10.10
N LEU A 3 -13.65 -8.79 8.87
CA LEU A 3 -14.43 -7.95 7.96
C LEU A 3 -15.90 -7.96 8.38
N THR A 4 -16.46 -6.80 8.73
CA THR A 4 -17.86 -6.70 9.16
C THR A 4 -18.82 -6.81 7.95
N PRO A 5 -20.09 -7.23 8.16
CA PRO A 5 -21.09 -7.29 7.10
C PRO A 5 -21.32 -5.94 6.40
N GLU A 6 -21.23 -4.83 7.13
CA GLU A 6 -21.36 -3.48 6.60
C GLU A 6 -20.22 -3.13 5.63
N LEU A 7 -18.97 -3.45 6.01
CA LEU A 7 -17.81 -3.24 5.15
C LEU A 7 -17.90 -4.07 3.87
N ARG A 8 -18.43 -5.30 3.94
CA ARG A 8 -18.69 -6.12 2.75
C ARG A 8 -19.71 -5.50 1.81
N ARG A 9 -20.81 -4.93 2.35
CA ARG A 9 -21.84 -4.23 1.54
C ARG A 9 -21.28 -2.98 0.87
N ALA A 10 -20.34 -2.30 1.52
CA ALA A 10 -19.62 -1.16 0.95
C ALA A 10 -18.54 -1.55 -0.09
N GLY A 11 -18.39 -2.84 -0.40
CA GLY A 11 -17.40 -3.33 -1.38
C GLY A 11 -15.97 -3.44 -0.83
N VAL A 12 -15.77 -3.36 0.49
CA VAL A 12 -14.45 -3.52 1.09
C VAL A 12 -14.03 -4.99 1.03
N THR A 13 -12.88 -5.24 0.40
CA THR A 13 -12.30 -6.57 0.31
C THR A 13 -11.28 -6.81 1.44
N PRO A 14 -11.01 -8.08 1.84
CA PRO A 14 -9.97 -8.40 2.81
C PRO A 14 -8.57 -7.87 2.43
N GLU A 15 -8.28 -7.81 1.13
CA GLU A 15 -7.05 -7.27 0.56
C GLU A 15 -6.94 -5.76 0.82
N LEU A 16 -8.02 -5.03 0.58
CA LEU A 16 -8.10 -3.59 0.89
C LEU A 16 -7.89 -3.34 2.38
N MET A 17 -8.52 -4.15 3.24
CA MET A 17 -8.38 -4.04 4.69
C MET A 17 -6.93 -4.28 5.14
N ASN A 18 -6.22 -5.20 4.49
CA ASN A 18 -4.82 -5.48 4.79
C ASN A 18 -3.86 -4.39 4.29
N THR A 19 -4.09 -3.84 3.10
CA THR A 19 -3.24 -2.76 2.55
C THR A 19 -3.45 -1.41 3.26
N THR A 20 -4.62 -1.21 3.86
CA THR A 20 -4.95 -0.03 4.67
C THR A 20 -4.61 -0.16 6.16
N ARG A 21 -4.28 -1.38 6.63
CA ARG A 21 -3.81 -1.63 7.99
C ARG A 21 -2.59 -0.76 8.30
N ARG A 22 -2.63 -0.07 9.44
CA ARG A 22 -1.51 0.74 9.94
C ARG A 22 -0.49 -0.15 10.66
N PHE A 23 0.78 0.14 10.45
CA PHE A 23 1.93 -0.46 11.13
C PHE A 23 2.95 0.64 11.47
N ALA A 24 3.83 0.37 12.42
CA ALA A 24 4.86 1.32 12.85
C ALA A 24 6.13 1.17 11.98
N CYS A 25 6.79 2.29 11.67
CA CYS A 25 8.11 2.28 11.08
C CYS A 25 9.14 1.67 12.06
N PRO A 26 10.01 0.73 11.63
CA PRO A 26 11.07 0.20 12.49
C PRO A 26 12.16 1.24 12.83
N SER A 27 12.29 2.30 12.03
CA SER A 27 13.30 3.35 12.26
C SER A 27 12.76 4.53 13.09
N CYS A 28 11.62 5.13 12.70
CA CYS A 28 11.11 6.35 13.35
C CYS A 28 9.89 6.13 14.25
N GLY A 29 9.32 4.91 14.31
CA GLY A 29 8.15 4.58 15.15
C GLY A 29 6.81 5.15 14.68
N LYS A 30 6.76 6.03 13.67
CA LYS A 30 5.50 6.60 13.16
C LYS A 30 4.64 5.55 12.47
N GLN A 31 3.32 5.67 12.65
CA GLN A 31 2.34 4.74 12.07
C GLN A 31 1.85 5.19 10.70
N PHE A 32 1.80 4.26 9.75
CA PHE A 32 1.26 4.47 8.40
C PHE A 32 0.81 3.14 7.79
N SER A 33 0.10 3.19 6.67
CA SER A 33 -0.33 1.99 5.95
C SER A 33 0.46 1.76 4.66
N LEU A 34 0.35 0.57 4.07
CA LEU A 34 0.99 0.26 2.80
C LEU A 34 0.48 1.19 1.69
N MET A 35 -0.83 1.47 1.69
CA MET A 35 -1.42 2.45 0.77
C MET A 35 -0.74 3.82 0.88
N GLN A 36 -0.53 4.33 2.10
CA GLN A 36 0.14 5.63 2.30
C GLN A 36 1.60 5.60 1.86
N SER A 37 2.31 4.52 2.17
CA SER A 37 3.69 4.30 1.69
C SER A 37 3.75 4.37 0.17
N ARG A 38 2.85 3.68 -0.53
CA ARG A 38 2.83 3.62 -2.00
C ARG A 38 2.40 4.94 -2.64
N ALA A 39 1.38 5.59 -2.09
CA ALA A 39 0.82 6.83 -2.63
C ALA A 39 1.74 8.04 -2.46
N ILE A 40 2.47 8.09 -1.34
CA ILE A 40 3.28 9.25 -0.95
C ILE A 40 4.77 8.96 -1.21
N ALA A 41 5.33 7.96 -0.53
CA ALA A 41 6.78 7.73 -0.52
C ALA A 41 7.28 7.01 -1.79
N CYS A 42 6.49 6.09 -2.35
CA CYS A 42 6.87 5.36 -3.57
C CYS A 42 6.38 6.02 -4.87
N ARG A 43 5.82 7.23 -4.81
CA ARG A 43 5.27 7.90 -6.00
C ARG A 43 6.38 8.15 -7.02
N GLY A 44 6.21 7.64 -8.24
CA GLY A 44 7.21 7.77 -9.31
C GLY A 44 8.34 6.73 -9.28
N CYS A 45 8.37 5.83 -8.30
CA CYS A 45 9.33 4.73 -8.28
C CYS A 45 8.96 3.68 -9.34
N ARG A 46 9.84 3.48 -10.34
CA ARG A 46 9.64 2.46 -11.39
C ARG A 46 9.44 1.05 -10.83
N PHE A 47 10.15 0.73 -9.74
CA PHE A 47 10.10 -0.58 -9.11
C PHE A 47 8.84 -0.78 -8.30
N ALA A 48 8.25 0.30 -7.77
CA ALA A 48 6.99 0.23 -7.04
C ALA A 48 5.91 -0.41 -7.91
N ASN A 49 5.84 -0.05 -9.19
CA ASN A 49 4.91 -0.63 -10.17
C ASN A 49 5.17 -2.11 -10.51
N THR A 50 6.34 -2.66 -10.17
CA THR A 50 6.76 -4.03 -10.53
C THR A 50 6.77 -4.95 -9.30
N ASN A 51 5.64 -5.06 -8.60
CA ASN A 51 5.46 -5.96 -7.45
C ASN A 51 6.55 -5.77 -6.37
N CYS A 52 6.92 -4.52 -6.07
CA CYS A 52 7.93 -4.22 -5.07
C CYS A 52 7.57 -4.83 -3.71
N ARG A 53 8.52 -5.54 -3.10
CA ARG A 53 8.38 -6.16 -1.77
C ARG A 53 8.90 -5.28 -0.64
N PHE A 54 9.31 -4.06 -0.95
CA PHE A 54 9.76 -3.07 0.03
C PHE A 54 8.67 -2.06 0.33
N VAL A 55 8.69 -1.57 1.55
CA VAL A 55 7.87 -0.48 2.07
C VAL A 55 8.80 0.69 2.37
N ARG A 56 8.42 1.90 1.95
CA ARG A 56 9.15 3.13 2.25
C ARG A 56 8.36 3.99 3.23
N CYS A 57 8.98 4.43 4.31
CA CYS A 57 8.33 5.30 5.27
C CYS A 57 8.09 6.70 4.68
N PRO A 58 6.86 7.25 4.72
CA PRO A 58 6.59 8.62 4.25
C PRO A 58 7.15 9.72 5.15
N TYR A 59 7.73 9.39 6.32
CA TYR A 59 8.21 10.37 7.29
C TYR A 59 9.73 10.42 7.44
N CYS A 60 10.42 9.31 7.24
CA CYS A 60 11.88 9.21 7.41
C CYS A 60 12.57 8.55 6.22
N ASP A 61 11.83 8.24 5.15
CA ASP A 61 12.32 7.63 3.91
C ASP A 61 13.02 6.27 4.05
N THR A 62 13.04 5.67 5.23
CA THR A 62 13.61 4.34 5.45
C THR A 62 12.83 3.31 4.64
N GLU A 63 13.57 2.52 3.86
CA GLU A 63 13.05 1.37 3.11
C GLU A 63 13.31 0.08 3.89
N PHE A 64 12.28 -0.77 4.00
CA PHE A 64 12.38 -2.05 4.70
C PHE A 64 11.47 -3.11 4.05
N PRO A 65 11.77 -4.41 4.22
CA PRO A 65 10.94 -5.48 3.68
C PRO A 65 9.51 -5.45 4.23
N MET A 66 8.53 -5.69 3.36
CA MET A 66 7.12 -5.78 3.76
C MET A 66 6.89 -6.90 4.78
N GLU A 67 7.70 -7.97 4.73
CA GLU A 67 7.73 -9.07 5.71
C GLU A 67 7.96 -8.64 7.16
N GLN A 68 8.45 -7.44 7.42
CA GLN A 68 8.67 -6.97 8.79
C GLN A 68 7.41 -6.36 9.42
N VAL A 69 6.44 -5.95 8.60
CA VAL A 69 5.31 -5.14 9.04
C VAL A 69 3.94 -5.68 8.60
N ILE A 70 3.90 -6.44 7.51
CA ILE A 70 2.67 -6.92 6.89
C ILE A 70 2.87 -8.39 6.47
N THR A 71 2.96 -9.32 7.42
CA THR A 71 3.09 -10.76 7.07
C THR A 71 2.57 -11.71 8.15
N LYS A 72 1.44 -12.33 7.81
CA LYS A 72 1.06 -13.75 7.89
C LYS A 72 -0.40 -13.81 7.43
N ASN A 73 -0.64 -13.44 6.19
CA ASN A 73 -1.97 -13.50 5.57
C ASN A 73 -1.97 -14.61 4.52
N LYS A 74 -3.16 -15.13 4.17
CA LYS A 74 -3.36 -16.11 3.08
C LYS A 74 -2.81 -15.63 1.71
N TYR A 75 -2.52 -14.34 1.58
CA TYR A 75 -2.11 -13.68 0.34
C TYR A 75 -0.64 -13.26 0.42
N GLY A 76 0.13 -13.52 -0.64
CA GLY A 76 1.56 -13.21 -0.69
C GLY A 76 1.86 -11.71 -0.82
N GLU A 77 3.05 -11.29 -0.39
CA GLU A 77 3.48 -9.88 -0.42
C GLU A 77 3.37 -9.23 -1.80
N LYS A 78 3.77 -9.98 -2.84
CA LYS A 78 3.70 -9.54 -4.24
C LYS A 78 2.27 -9.18 -4.63
N TYR A 79 1.30 -9.96 -4.17
CA TYR A 79 -0.11 -9.74 -4.47
C TYR A 79 -0.63 -8.47 -3.78
N LEU A 80 -0.31 -8.26 -2.50
CA LEU A 80 -0.70 -7.03 -1.79
C LEU A 80 -0.03 -5.78 -2.37
N ALA A 81 1.24 -5.88 -2.77
CA ALA A 81 1.95 -4.82 -3.47
C ALA A 81 1.25 -4.49 -4.80
N SER A 82 0.99 -5.50 -5.64
CA SER A 82 0.28 -5.34 -6.91
C SER A 82 -1.10 -4.71 -6.72
N TYR A 83 -1.87 -5.20 -5.75
CA TYR A 83 -3.21 -4.71 -5.43
C TYR A 83 -3.19 -3.22 -5.06
N ALA A 84 -2.31 -2.81 -4.15
CA ALA A 84 -2.16 -1.41 -3.76
C ALA A 84 -1.76 -0.52 -4.96
N ASN A 85 -0.83 -0.99 -5.80
CA ASN A 85 -0.39 -0.25 -6.98
C ASN A 85 -1.51 -0.11 -8.02
N ASN A 86 -2.30 -1.16 -8.25
CA ASN A 86 -3.40 -1.11 -9.23
C ASN A 86 -4.45 -0.06 -8.82
N ILE A 87 -4.79 0.01 -7.53
CA ILE A 87 -5.70 1.04 -7.02
C ILE A 87 -5.12 2.44 -7.25
N LEU A 88 -3.85 2.65 -6.94
CA LEU A 88 -3.20 3.94 -7.13
C LEU A 88 -3.06 4.31 -8.60
N ASN A 89 -2.70 3.37 -9.47
CA ASN A 89 -2.62 3.59 -10.91
C ASN A 89 -3.97 3.94 -11.50
N ASN A 90 -5.05 3.26 -11.09
CA ASN A 90 -6.41 3.61 -11.50
C ASN A 90 -6.78 5.02 -11.03
N TYR A 91 -6.46 5.36 -9.78
CA TYR A 91 -6.68 6.71 -9.26
C TYR A 91 -5.91 7.77 -10.06
N TYR A 92 -4.62 7.53 -10.35
CA TYR A 92 -3.81 8.45 -11.14
C TYR A 92 -4.26 8.54 -12.60
N ASN A 93 -4.74 7.46 -13.20
CA ASN A 93 -5.28 7.47 -14.56
C ASN A 93 -6.61 8.23 -14.64
N GLN A 94 -7.44 8.15 -13.59
CA GLN A 94 -8.76 8.78 -13.56
C GLN A 94 -8.71 10.25 -13.14
N PHE A 95 -7.90 10.57 -12.13
CA PHE A 95 -7.86 11.90 -11.49
C PHE A 95 -6.51 12.61 -11.60
N GLY A 96 -5.45 11.90 -11.99
CA GLY A 96 -4.15 12.51 -12.20
C GLY A 96 -4.19 13.43 -13.41
N LYS A 97 -3.68 14.66 -13.27
CA LYS A 97 -3.43 15.52 -14.42
C LYS A 97 -2.46 14.78 -15.34
N ARG A 98 -2.91 14.37 -16.54
CA ARG A 98 -1.96 14.14 -17.65
C ARG A 98 -1.26 15.47 -17.80
N ASN A 99 0.04 15.52 -17.50
CA ASN A 99 0.84 16.63 -17.97
C ASN A 99 0.68 16.61 -19.49
N SER A 100 -0.21 17.45 -20.02
CA SER A 100 -0.16 17.86 -21.41
C SER A 100 1.21 18.49 -21.54
N ARG A 101 2.11 17.77 -22.18
CA ARG A 101 3.26 18.42 -22.82
C ARG A 101 2.72 19.41 -23.85
#